data_AF-A0A6P0NH68-F1
#
_entry.id   AF-A0A6P0NH68-F1
#
_cell.length_a   1.000
_cell.length_b   1.000
_cell.length_c   1.000
_cell.angle_alpha   90.00
_cell.angle_beta   90.00
_cell.angle_gamma   90.00
#
_symmetry.space_group_name_H-M   'P 1'
#
loop_
_entity.id
_entity.type
_entity.pdbx_description
1 polymer ?
#
loop_
_entity_poly.entity_id
_entity_poly.type
_entity_poly.pdbx_seq_one_letter_code
_entity_poly.pdbx_strand_id
1 'polypeptide(L)'
;GGPAKGEGQATGGCPVYSHPAQLTDNRNCVLCMTCLKACPHRSVEFNLRPPGIELWTTHQPMGHEVALLFLLWGAVLVHRLPEIAERLQLPQLLARFDYHALATVVLLAAPGGVAWGLYQLNRLGNPCLQGRPFVQVAYGWLPMVLLSSLAHYLTLGLTEAGRIIPVTLATFGLATAGPIWVAHPAVIAFLQAVSLLLGALLSILLIQRIAQQPWLRLLPLHGMTVGMTVCLYQLIV
;
A
#
# COMPACT_ATOMS: atom_id res chain seq x y z
N GLY A 1 -5.86 -1.38 -32.55
CA GLY A 1 -6.55 -2.66 -32.80
C GLY A 1 -5.76 -3.56 -33.71
N GLY A 2 -6.00 -4.88 -33.61
CA GLY A 2 -5.49 -5.94 -34.49
C GLY A 2 -5.41 -7.31 -33.79
N PRO A 3 -5.32 -8.45 -34.50
CA PRO A 3 -5.53 -8.76 -35.91
C PRO A 3 -6.66 -9.79 -36.16
N ALA A 4 -7.14 -9.87 -37.40
CA ALA A 4 -8.13 -10.86 -37.87
C ALA A 4 -7.51 -11.88 -38.86
N LYS A 5 -6.21 -12.18 -38.71
CA LYS A 5 -5.45 -13.08 -39.59
C LYS A 5 -4.68 -14.10 -38.75
N GLY A 6 -4.51 -15.32 -39.25
CA GLY A 6 -3.91 -16.42 -38.48
C GLY A 6 -4.84 -16.91 -37.37
N GLU A 7 -4.29 -17.26 -36.20
CA GLU A 7 -5.08 -17.70 -35.04
C GLU A 7 -5.54 -16.55 -34.11
N GLY A 8 -5.20 -15.31 -34.47
CA GLY A 8 -5.53 -14.11 -33.70
C GLY A 8 -6.97 -13.66 -33.92
N GLN A 9 -7.60 -13.19 -32.84
CA GLN A 9 -8.94 -12.59 -32.88
C GLN A 9 -8.87 -11.08 -33.13
N ALA A 10 -9.83 -10.56 -33.87
CA ALA A 10 -9.96 -9.12 -34.08
C ALA A 10 -10.25 -8.42 -32.74
N THR A 11 -9.35 -7.54 -32.32
CA THR A 11 -9.51 -6.79 -31.06
C THR A 11 -9.26 -5.29 -31.24
N GLY A 12 -9.76 -4.49 -30.28
CA GLY A 12 -9.44 -3.06 -30.17
C GLY A 12 -7.96 -2.76 -29.86
N GLY A 13 -7.16 -3.77 -29.51
CA GLY A 13 -5.80 -3.60 -29.01
C GLY A 13 -5.77 -3.36 -27.49
N CYS A 14 -4.60 -3.07 -26.93
CA CYS A 14 -4.48 -2.81 -25.50
C CYS A 14 -5.24 -1.52 -25.11
N PRO A 15 -6.13 -1.56 -24.11
CA PRO A 15 -6.94 -0.39 -23.70
C PRO A 15 -6.10 0.75 -23.11
N VAL A 16 -4.87 0.44 -22.68
CA VAL A 16 -3.90 1.43 -22.16
C VAL A 16 -2.75 1.66 -23.14
N TYR A 17 -2.95 1.33 -24.42
CA TYR A 17 -1.99 1.57 -25.50
C TYR A 17 -0.59 0.98 -25.28
N SER A 18 -0.49 -0.10 -24.50
CA SER A 18 0.77 -0.83 -24.27
C SER A 18 0.98 -1.93 -25.33
N HIS A 19 2.24 -2.15 -25.73
CA HIS A 19 2.61 -3.22 -26.66
C HIS A 19 3.42 -4.32 -25.93
N PRO A 20 3.06 -5.61 -26.04
CA PRO A 20 3.73 -6.69 -25.29
C PRO A 20 5.25 -6.74 -25.44
N ALA A 21 5.76 -6.53 -26.66
CA ALA A 21 7.20 -6.55 -26.92
C ALA A 21 7.96 -5.36 -26.30
N GLN A 22 7.26 -4.33 -25.82
CA GLN A 22 7.83 -3.16 -25.16
C GLN A 22 7.61 -3.19 -23.63
N LEU A 23 6.92 -4.22 -23.10
CA LEU A 23 6.68 -4.34 -21.66
C LEU A 23 7.94 -4.83 -20.96
N THR A 24 8.58 -3.94 -20.20
CA THR A 24 9.66 -4.27 -19.26
C THR A 24 9.13 -4.67 -17.89
N ASP A 25 8.00 -4.09 -17.51
CA ASP A 25 7.28 -4.33 -16.25
C ASP A 25 5.77 -4.52 -16.52
N ASN A 26 5.03 -4.90 -15.48
CA ASN A 26 3.59 -5.11 -15.56
C ASN A 26 2.77 -3.92 -15.02
N ARG A 27 3.40 -2.76 -14.72
CA ARG A 27 2.74 -1.64 -14.02
C ARG A 27 1.52 -1.13 -14.77
N ASN A 28 1.65 -0.97 -16.08
CA ASN A 28 0.57 -0.46 -16.92
C ASN A 28 -0.39 -1.56 -17.38
N CYS A 29 -0.06 -2.84 -17.19
CA CYS A 29 -0.88 -3.94 -17.69
C CYS A 29 -2.16 -4.10 -16.85
N VAL A 30 -3.32 -3.78 -17.44
CA VAL A 30 -4.64 -3.96 -16.79
C VAL A 30 -5.21 -5.38 -16.88
N LEU A 31 -4.38 -6.37 -17.26
CA LEU A 31 -4.77 -7.78 -17.36
C LEU A 31 -6.06 -8.05 -18.17
N CYS A 32 -6.30 -7.26 -19.22
CA CYS A 32 -7.46 -7.42 -20.12
C CYS A 32 -7.31 -8.58 -21.12
N MET A 33 -6.09 -9.10 -21.28
CA MET A 33 -5.69 -10.20 -22.17
C MET A 33 -5.95 -9.93 -23.67
N THR A 34 -6.19 -8.67 -24.05
CA THR A 34 -6.46 -8.32 -25.45
C THR A 34 -5.25 -8.60 -26.35
N CYS A 35 -4.03 -8.35 -25.86
CA CYS A 35 -2.79 -8.67 -26.59
C CYS A 35 -2.61 -10.18 -26.82
N LEU A 36 -3.02 -11.01 -25.87
CA LEU A 36 -2.97 -12.47 -25.99
C LEU A 36 -3.97 -12.96 -27.03
N LYS A 37 -5.22 -12.49 -26.97
CA LYS A 37 -6.28 -12.82 -27.95
C LYS A 37 -5.94 -12.35 -29.37
N ALA A 38 -5.28 -11.21 -29.45
CA ALA A 38 -4.82 -10.64 -30.71
C ALA A 38 -3.68 -11.48 -31.34
N CYS A 39 -2.78 -12.08 -30.58
CA CYS A 39 -1.54 -12.56 -31.19
C CYS A 39 -1.76 -13.64 -32.29
N PRO A 40 -1.41 -13.39 -33.57
CA PRO A 40 -1.72 -14.30 -34.67
C PRO A 40 -0.85 -15.55 -34.69
N HIS A 41 0.25 -15.53 -33.93
CA HIS A 41 1.28 -16.57 -33.86
C HIS A 41 1.52 -17.07 -32.42
N ARG A 42 0.62 -16.79 -31.47
CA ARG A 42 0.76 -17.15 -30.04
C ARG A 42 2.10 -16.77 -29.40
N SER A 43 2.72 -15.70 -29.86
CA SER A 43 4.02 -15.21 -29.33
C SER A 43 3.90 -14.50 -27.99
N VAL A 44 2.69 -14.12 -27.57
CA VAL A 44 2.43 -13.49 -26.28
C VAL A 44 2.07 -14.57 -25.29
N GLU A 45 2.69 -14.56 -24.11
CA GLU A 45 2.43 -15.50 -23.03
C GLU A 45 2.08 -14.76 -21.74
N PHE A 46 1.20 -15.38 -20.95
CA PHE A 46 0.91 -14.91 -19.61
C PHE A 46 1.87 -15.58 -18.61
N ASN A 47 2.83 -14.80 -18.11
CA ASN A 47 3.84 -15.27 -17.18
C ASN A 47 3.55 -14.74 -15.76
N LEU A 48 3.32 -15.66 -14.82
CA LEU A 48 3.15 -15.31 -13.41
C LEU A 48 4.50 -14.96 -12.79
N ARG A 49 4.55 -13.81 -12.10
CA ARG A 49 5.72 -13.36 -11.35
C ARG A 49 5.41 -13.39 -9.85
N PRO A 50 6.33 -13.87 -9.01
CA PRO A 50 6.17 -13.75 -7.56
C PRO A 50 6.00 -12.27 -7.16
N PRO A 51 5.11 -11.95 -6.22
CA PRO A 51 4.92 -10.57 -5.78
C PRO A 51 6.23 -10.00 -5.21
N GLY A 52 6.55 -8.76 -5.56
CA GLY A 52 7.75 -8.07 -5.08
C GLY A 52 9.06 -8.45 -5.77
N ILE A 53 9.08 -9.42 -6.70
CA ILE A 53 10.33 -9.78 -7.43
C ILE A 53 10.91 -8.59 -8.20
N GLU A 54 10.04 -7.73 -8.73
CA GLU A 54 10.44 -6.59 -9.54
C GLU A 54 11.31 -5.61 -8.76
N LEU A 55 11.08 -5.44 -7.45
CA LEU A 55 11.88 -4.58 -6.56
C LEU A 55 13.37 -4.94 -6.56
N TRP A 56 13.72 -6.18 -6.94
CA TRP A 56 15.08 -6.70 -6.93
C TRP A 56 15.70 -6.86 -8.30
N THR A 57 14.90 -6.89 -9.37
CA THR A 57 15.37 -7.26 -10.71
C THR A 57 15.28 -6.11 -11.70
N THR A 58 14.07 -5.63 -11.98
CA THR A 58 13.79 -4.73 -13.11
C THR A 58 13.22 -3.39 -12.69
N HIS A 59 13.03 -3.14 -11.39
CA HIS A 59 12.36 -1.95 -10.90
C HIS A 59 13.15 -0.66 -11.14
N GLN A 60 12.47 0.33 -11.70
CA GLN A 60 12.96 1.69 -11.88
C GLN A 60 12.22 2.61 -10.90
N PRO A 61 12.89 3.11 -9.84
CA PRO A 61 12.26 3.95 -8.82
C PRO A 61 11.72 5.25 -9.38
N MET A 62 10.49 5.61 -9.02
CA MET A 62 9.85 6.84 -9.48
C MET A 62 9.20 7.63 -8.36
N GLY A 63 9.32 8.95 -8.43
CA GLY A 63 8.84 9.86 -7.38
C GLY A 63 7.33 9.79 -7.15
N HIS A 64 6.52 9.57 -8.20
CA HIS A 64 5.06 9.50 -8.04
C HIS A 64 4.59 8.20 -7.40
N GLU A 65 5.30 7.09 -7.58
CA GLU A 65 5.03 5.84 -6.86
C GLU A 65 5.36 5.99 -5.37
N VAL A 66 6.45 6.67 -5.04
CA VAL A 66 6.80 7.02 -3.66
C VAL A 66 5.80 7.99 -3.05
N ALA A 67 5.31 8.96 -3.81
CA ALA A 67 4.23 9.85 -3.36
C ALA A 67 2.97 9.04 -3.04
N LEU A 68 2.54 8.16 -3.95
CA LEU A 68 1.39 7.28 -3.72
C LEU A 68 1.60 6.37 -2.50
N LEU A 69 2.80 5.80 -2.33
CA LEU A 69 3.16 4.97 -1.19
C LEU A 69 2.93 5.72 0.14
N PHE A 70 3.43 6.94 0.27
CA PHE A 70 3.26 7.73 1.48
C PHE A 70 1.84 8.27 1.64
N LEU A 71 1.15 8.60 0.55
CA LEU A 71 -0.27 8.96 0.59
C LEU A 71 -1.13 7.80 1.11
N LEU A 72 -0.87 6.56 0.69
CA LEU A 72 -1.57 5.39 1.19
C LEU A 72 -1.28 5.16 2.69
N TRP A 73 -0.03 5.38 3.12
CA TRP A 73 0.29 5.29 4.54
C TRP A 73 -0.40 6.37 5.37
N GLY A 74 -0.42 7.60 4.87
CA GLY A 74 -1.11 8.73 5.50
C GLY A 74 -2.62 8.53 5.52
N ALA A 75 -3.19 7.90 4.48
CA ALA A 75 -4.62 7.57 4.45
C ALA A 75 -5.02 6.67 5.63
N VAL A 76 -4.18 5.71 6.04
CA VAL A 76 -4.45 4.89 7.25
C VAL A 76 -4.57 5.77 8.50
N LEU A 77 -3.74 6.81 8.64
CA LEU A 77 -3.86 7.77 9.76
C LEU A 77 -5.11 8.63 9.65
N VAL A 78 -5.48 9.07 8.44
CA VAL A 78 -6.69 9.88 8.21
C VAL A 78 -7.95 9.09 8.59
N HIS A 79 -8.02 7.79 8.28
CA HIS A 79 -9.15 6.95 8.72
C HIS A 79 -9.22 6.81 10.26
N ARG A 80 -8.11 7.07 10.97
CA ARG A 80 -8.02 7.08 12.43
C ARG A 80 -8.02 8.49 13.03
N LEU A 81 -8.39 9.49 12.23
CA LEU A 81 -8.40 10.89 12.67
C LEU A 81 -9.31 11.16 13.88
N PRO A 82 -10.53 10.58 13.97
CA PRO A 82 -11.37 10.72 15.16
C PRO A 82 -10.67 10.23 16.43
N GLU A 83 -10.08 9.04 16.39
CA GLU A 83 -9.37 8.44 17.52
C GLU A 83 -8.12 9.27 17.90
N ILE A 84 -7.41 9.82 16.92
CA ILE A 84 -6.28 10.75 17.15
C ILE A 84 -6.79 12.04 17.82
N ALA A 85 -7.91 12.60 17.37
CA ALA A 85 -8.47 13.83 17.91
C ALA A 85 -8.96 13.67 19.35
N GLU A 86 -9.57 12.53 19.68
CA GLU A 86 -9.95 12.19 21.05
C GLU A 86 -8.74 12.13 21.99
N ARG A 87 -7.65 11.47 21.56
CA ARG A 87 -6.41 11.39 22.33
C ARG A 87 -5.75 12.73 22.56
N LEU A 88 -5.80 13.61 21.57
CA LEU A 88 -5.28 14.98 21.68
C LEU A 88 -6.24 15.93 22.40
N GLN A 89 -7.44 15.47 22.79
CA GLN A 89 -8.50 16.28 23.42
C GLN A 89 -8.93 17.47 22.56
N LEU A 90 -8.91 17.30 21.23
CA LEU A 90 -9.30 18.31 20.24
C LEU A 90 -10.55 17.96 19.40
N PRO A 91 -11.54 17.17 19.87
CA PRO A 91 -12.66 16.75 19.01
C PRO A 91 -13.50 17.95 18.53
N GLN A 92 -13.65 18.97 19.38
CA GLN A 92 -14.42 20.19 19.06
C GLN A 92 -13.72 21.06 18.01
N LEU A 93 -12.38 21.05 17.96
CA LEU A 93 -11.63 21.78 16.95
C LEU A 93 -11.85 21.17 15.55
N LEU A 94 -11.88 19.84 15.48
CA LEU A 94 -12.13 19.08 14.25
C LEU A 94 -13.59 19.08 13.79
N ALA A 95 -14.53 19.56 14.61
CA ALA A 95 -15.90 19.78 14.18
C ALA A 95 -16.02 20.90 13.13
N ARG A 96 -15.03 21.81 13.08
CA ARG A 96 -14.96 22.85 12.06
C ARG A 96 -14.27 22.32 10.80
N PHE A 97 -14.88 22.59 9.64
CA PHE A 97 -14.40 22.10 8.35
C PHE A 97 -12.97 22.52 8.00
N ASP A 98 -12.59 23.76 8.30
CA ASP A 98 -11.25 24.32 8.05
C ASP A 98 -10.15 23.53 8.78
N TYR A 99 -10.36 23.27 10.08
CA TYR A 99 -9.44 22.49 10.88
C TYR A 99 -9.44 21.00 10.51
N HIS A 100 -10.60 20.44 10.16
CA HIS A 100 -10.69 19.05 9.68
C HIS A 100 -9.92 18.85 8.38
N ALA A 101 -10.10 19.77 7.41
CA ALA A 101 -9.39 19.76 6.13
C ALA A 101 -7.88 19.89 6.33
N LEU A 102 -7.44 20.83 7.18
CA LEU A 102 -6.03 21.00 7.50
C LEU A 102 -5.44 19.75 8.16
N ALA A 103 -6.13 19.19 9.17
CA ALA A 103 -5.68 17.98 9.86
C ALA A 103 -5.54 16.79 8.89
N THR A 104 -6.47 16.66 7.96
CA THR A 104 -6.43 15.63 6.91
C THR A 104 -5.20 15.79 6.01
N VAL A 105 -4.95 17.00 5.50
CA VAL A 105 -3.78 17.27 4.64
C VAL A 105 -2.48 17.01 5.40
N VAL A 106 -2.40 17.43 6.67
CA VAL A 106 -1.23 17.21 7.52
C VAL A 106 -0.98 15.73 7.75
N LEU A 107 -2.00 14.95 8.15
CA LEU A 107 -1.85 13.50 8.39
C LEU A 107 -1.54 12.73 7.11
N LEU A 108 -2.12 13.14 5.98
CA LEU A 108 -1.86 12.53 4.69
C LEU A 108 -0.40 12.71 4.26
N ALA A 109 0.19 13.89 4.53
CA ALA A 109 1.58 14.19 4.22
C ALA A 109 2.59 13.71 5.30
N ALA A 110 2.13 13.46 6.53
CA ALA A 110 2.99 13.25 7.69
C ALA A 110 4.02 12.11 7.51
N PRO A 111 3.66 10.89 7.05
CA PRO A 111 4.64 9.82 6.90
C PRO A 111 5.74 10.16 5.89
N GLY A 112 5.37 10.76 4.75
CA GLY A 112 6.32 11.18 3.73
C GLY A 112 7.22 12.33 4.18
N GLY A 113 6.64 13.32 4.86
CA GLY A 113 7.37 14.45 5.42
C GLY A 113 8.37 14.04 6.49
N VAL A 114 7.96 13.16 7.42
CA VAL A 114 8.84 12.61 8.46
C VAL A 114 9.95 11.75 7.84
N ALA A 115 9.63 10.84 6.91
CA ALA A 115 10.62 10.02 6.23
C ALA A 115 11.67 10.86 5.50
N TRP A 116 11.22 11.86 4.74
CA TRP A 116 12.11 12.77 4.02
C TRP A 116 12.96 13.61 4.97
N GLY A 117 12.36 14.18 6.03
CA GLY A 117 13.08 14.95 7.04
C GLY A 117 14.18 14.13 7.72
N LEU A 118 13.86 12.91 8.16
CA LEU A 118 14.84 12.00 8.77
C LEU A 118 15.96 11.60 7.80
N TYR A 119 15.62 11.37 6.53
CA TYR A 119 16.62 11.11 5.49
C TYR A 119 17.57 12.30 5.29
N GLN A 120 17.04 13.53 5.26
CA GLN A 120 17.85 14.74 5.09
C GLN A 120 18.74 14.99 6.31
N LEU A 121 18.23 14.81 7.53
CA LEU A 121 19.03 14.91 8.76
C LEU A 121 20.19 13.91 8.77
N ASN A 122 19.92 12.67 8.34
CA ASN A 122 20.94 11.63 8.20
C ASN A 122 22.05 12.04 7.21
N ARG A 123 21.65 12.59 6.06
CA ARG A 123 22.57 13.08 5.02
C ARG A 123 23.44 14.24 5.49
N LEU A 124 22.88 15.19 6.25
CA LEU A 124 23.63 16.33 6.80
C LEU A 124 24.69 15.90 7.82
N GLY A 125 24.41 14.85 8.60
CA GLY A 125 25.34 14.37 9.61
C GLY A 125 26.61 13.70 9.06
N ASN A 126 26.63 13.22 7.81
CA ASN A 126 27.77 12.48 7.24
C ASN A 126 27.88 12.60 5.70
N PRO A 127 28.41 13.72 5.17
CA PRO A 127 28.47 13.98 3.73
C PRO A 127 29.41 13.05 2.94
N CYS A 128 30.33 12.34 3.61
CA CYS A 128 31.40 11.57 2.96
C CYS A 128 30.98 10.21 2.40
N LEU A 129 29.78 9.71 2.73
CA LEU A 129 29.29 8.42 2.24
C LEU A 129 28.10 8.62 1.29
N GLN A 130 28.29 8.21 0.04
CA GLN A 130 27.25 8.26 -0.99
C GLN A 130 26.13 7.27 -0.64
N GLY A 131 25.00 7.80 -0.16
CA GLY A 131 23.79 7.02 0.06
C GLY A 131 22.98 6.84 -1.22
N ARG A 132 22.10 5.83 -1.24
CA ARG A 132 21.07 5.72 -2.28
C ARG A 132 20.11 6.92 -2.22
N PRO A 133 19.55 7.38 -3.36
CA PRO A 133 18.59 8.47 -3.36
C PRO A 133 17.35 8.10 -2.54
N PHE A 134 16.71 9.10 -1.91
CA PHE A 134 15.52 8.90 -1.07
C PHE A 134 14.44 8.07 -1.78
N VAL A 135 14.20 8.33 -3.07
CA VAL A 135 13.21 7.61 -3.88
C VAL A 135 13.46 6.09 -3.84
N GLN A 136 14.71 5.63 -3.90
CA GLN A 136 15.04 4.21 -3.77
C GLN A 136 14.79 3.70 -2.35
N VAL A 137 15.28 4.41 -1.34
CA VAL A 137 15.15 4.02 0.07
C VAL A 137 13.68 3.96 0.49
N ALA A 138 12.83 4.81 -0.07
CA ALA A 138 11.41 4.90 0.28
C ALA A 138 10.63 3.61 -0.03
N TYR A 139 10.99 2.85 -1.07
CA TYR A 139 10.41 1.52 -1.33
C TYR A 139 10.65 0.53 -0.19
N GLY A 140 11.62 0.82 0.68
CA GLY A 140 11.83 0.07 1.92
C GLY A 140 10.59 0.02 2.82
N TRP A 141 9.72 1.04 2.81
CA TRP A 141 8.48 1.04 3.58
C TRP A 141 7.29 0.38 2.88
N LEU A 142 7.45 -0.12 1.66
CA LEU A 142 6.37 -0.79 0.92
C LEU A 142 5.66 -1.89 1.73
N PRO A 143 6.38 -2.81 2.42
CA PRO A 143 5.72 -3.83 3.23
C PRO A 143 4.90 -3.25 4.39
N MET A 144 5.39 -2.18 5.04
CA MET A 144 4.70 -1.53 6.14
C MET A 144 3.41 -0.85 5.67
N VAL A 145 3.44 -0.15 4.54
CA VAL A 145 2.24 0.50 3.99
C VAL A 145 1.19 -0.54 3.62
N LEU A 146 1.59 -1.62 2.95
CA LEU A 146 0.68 -2.71 2.59
C LEU A 146 0.05 -3.35 3.82
N LEU A 147 0.87 -3.74 4.80
CA LEU A 147 0.39 -4.50 5.96
C LEU A 147 -0.32 -3.64 7.00
N SER A 148 -0.02 -2.33 7.09
CA SER A 148 -0.83 -1.40 7.89
C SER A 148 -2.19 -1.12 7.26
N SER A 149 -2.25 -1.00 5.92
CA SER A 149 -3.54 -0.90 5.21
C SER A 149 -4.36 -2.18 5.40
N LEU A 150 -3.73 -3.35 5.31
CA LEU A 150 -4.39 -4.62 5.62
C LEU A 150 -4.90 -4.64 7.07
N ALA A 151 -4.07 -4.28 8.04
CA ALA A 151 -4.47 -4.22 9.45
C ALA A 151 -5.69 -3.31 9.66
N HIS A 152 -5.73 -2.16 9.00
CA HIS A 152 -6.89 -1.25 9.07
C HIS A 152 -8.17 -1.90 8.53
N TYR A 153 -8.11 -2.55 7.37
CA TYR A 153 -9.30 -3.12 6.72
C TYR A 153 -9.69 -4.53 7.20
N LEU A 154 -8.87 -5.19 8.02
CA LEU A 154 -9.17 -6.54 8.55
C LEU A 154 -10.50 -6.59 9.31
N THR A 155 -10.81 -5.58 10.13
CA THR A 155 -12.09 -5.52 10.85
C THR A 155 -13.25 -5.53 9.87
N LEU A 156 -13.26 -4.61 8.90
CA LEU A 156 -14.31 -4.53 7.89
C LEU A 156 -14.45 -5.84 7.10
N GLY A 157 -13.32 -6.42 6.66
CA GLY A 157 -13.31 -7.65 5.88
C GLY A 157 -13.80 -8.88 6.66
N LEU A 158 -13.52 -8.98 7.95
CA LEU A 158 -13.85 -10.16 8.75
C LEU A 158 -15.15 -10.03 9.56
N THR A 159 -15.73 -8.83 9.67
CA THR A 159 -17.05 -8.61 10.30
C THR A 159 -18.16 -8.38 9.29
N GLU A 160 -17.94 -7.56 8.26
CA GLU A 160 -19.00 -7.15 7.33
C GLU A 160 -19.11 -8.06 6.12
N ALA A 161 -18.01 -8.63 5.61
CA ALA A 161 -18.06 -9.47 4.42
C ALA A 161 -18.93 -10.73 4.62
N GLY A 162 -18.92 -11.30 5.83
CA GLY A 162 -19.78 -12.43 6.20
C GLY A 162 -21.27 -12.09 6.29
N ARG A 163 -21.65 -10.82 6.17
CA ARG A 163 -23.04 -10.34 6.22
C ARG A 163 -23.56 -9.90 4.86
N ILE A 164 -22.77 -10.01 3.79
CA ILE A 164 -23.17 -9.58 2.44
C ILE A 164 -24.46 -10.28 1.99
N ILE A 165 -24.57 -11.60 2.19
CA ILE A 165 -25.77 -12.37 1.80
C ILE A 165 -27.02 -11.90 2.56
N PRO A 166 -27.06 -11.90 3.91
CA PRO A 166 -28.27 -11.48 4.63
C PRO A 166 -28.63 -10.01 4.38
N VAL A 167 -27.65 -9.11 4.23
CA VAL A 167 -27.90 -7.69 3.91
C VAL A 167 -28.46 -7.51 2.49
N THR A 168 -27.95 -8.29 1.53
CA THR A 168 -28.47 -8.28 0.15
C THR A 168 -29.91 -8.79 0.12
N LEU A 169 -30.22 -9.88 0.82
CA LEU A 169 -31.58 -10.41 0.92
C LEU A 169 -32.54 -9.41 1.59
N ALA A 170 -32.10 -8.76 2.67
CA ALA A 170 -32.89 -7.72 3.34
C ALA A 170 -33.23 -6.55 2.41
N THR A 171 -32.28 -6.15 1.56
CA THR A 171 -32.46 -5.07 0.57
C THR A 171 -33.62 -5.38 -0.41
N PHE A 172 -33.84 -6.66 -0.73
CA PHE A 172 -34.95 -7.11 -1.58
C PHE A 172 -36.22 -7.50 -0.79
N GLY A 173 -36.29 -7.21 0.51
CA GLY A 173 -37.44 -7.56 1.36
C GLY A 173 -37.58 -9.05 1.64
N LEU A 174 -36.55 -9.84 1.36
CA LEU A 174 -36.51 -11.27 1.64
C LEU A 174 -36.04 -11.50 3.08
N ALA A 175 -36.48 -12.60 3.69
CA ALA A 175 -36.07 -12.97 5.04
C ALA A 175 -34.53 -13.03 5.15
N THR A 176 -33.98 -12.42 6.20
CA THR A 176 -32.54 -12.38 6.53
C THR A 176 -32.00 -13.73 7.01
N ALA A 177 -32.51 -14.83 6.48
CA ALA A 177 -32.05 -16.17 6.79
C ALA A 177 -30.87 -16.50 5.88
N GLY A 178 -29.65 -16.28 6.38
CA GLY A 178 -28.42 -16.62 5.69
C GLY A 178 -27.29 -16.89 6.68
N PRO A 179 -26.27 -17.69 6.30
CA PRO A 179 -25.14 -17.96 7.18
C PRO A 179 -24.34 -16.69 7.43
N ILE A 180 -23.99 -16.45 8.70
CA ILE A 180 -23.18 -15.31 9.14
C ILE A 180 -21.78 -15.82 9.45
N TRP A 181 -20.79 -15.32 8.72
CA TRP A 181 -19.37 -15.68 8.89
C TRP A 181 -18.60 -14.50 9.46
N VAL A 182 -18.57 -14.37 10.79
CA VAL A 182 -17.89 -13.27 11.48
C VAL A 182 -16.74 -13.83 12.31
N ALA A 183 -15.54 -13.28 12.14
CA ALA A 183 -14.40 -13.66 12.96
C ALA A 183 -14.55 -13.10 14.38
N HIS A 184 -14.08 -13.85 15.37
CA HIS A 184 -14.05 -13.39 16.75
C HIS A 184 -13.12 -12.15 16.89
N PRO A 185 -13.48 -11.12 17.68
CA PRO A 185 -12.68 -9.89 17.82
C PRO A 185 -11.20 -10.14 18.18
N ALA A 186 -10.94 -11.12 19.05
CA ALA A 186 -9.57 -11.50 19.41
C ALA A 186 -8.73 -12.03 18.22
N VAL A 187 -9.36 -12.73 17.26
CA VAL A 187 -8.68 -13.20 16.05
C VAL A 187 -8.33 -12.02 15.14
N ILE A 188 -9.25 -11.06 15.00
CA ILE A 188 -9.03 -9.83 14.22
C ILE A 188 -7.87 -9.04 14.84
N ALA A 189 -7.90 -8.77 16.14
CA ALA A 189 -6.83 -8.06 16.86
C ALA A 189 -5.47 -8.76 16.71
N PHE A 190 -5.43 -10.09 16.82
CA PHE A 190 -4.21 -10.87 16.59
C PHE A 190 -3.68 -10.71 15.16
N LEU A 191 -4.53 -10.82 14.14
CA LEU A 191 -4.13 -10.66 12.73
C LEU A 191 -3.66 -9.23 12.42
N GLN A 192 -4.29 -8.21 13.03
CA GLN A 192 -3.87 -6.81 12.92
C GLN A 192 -2.49 -6.60 13.53
N ALA A 193 -2.27 -7.07 14.75
CA ALA A 193 -0.97 -7.00 15.42
C ALA A 193 0.13 -7.70 14.62
N VAL A 194 -0.11 -8.93 14.14
CA VAL A 194 0.84 -9.70 13.33
C VAL A 194 1.15 -8.98 12.02
N SER A 195 0.14 -8.42 11.36
CA SER A 195 0.34 -7.66 10.11
C SER A 195 1.26 -6.46 10.34
N LEU A 196 1.02 -5.66 11.39
CA LEU A 196 1.85 -4.51 11.71
C LEU A 196 3.31 -4.90 12.06
N LEU A 197 3.49 -5.93 12.89
CA LEU A 197 4.82 -6.42 13.28
C LEU A 197 5.59 -6.99 12.08
N LEU A 198 4.92 -7.77 11.22
CA LEU A 198 5.51 -8.30 10.00
C LEU A 198 5.87 -7.19 9.01
N GLY A 199 5.00 -6.18 8.87
CA GLY A 199 5.24 -4.99 8.04
C GLY A 199 6.46 -4.20 8.50
N ALA A 200 6.60 -4.02 9.82
CA ALA A 200 7.75 -3.37 10.42
C ALA A 200 9.04 -4.16 10.17
N LEU A 201 9.04 -5.47 10.46
CA LEU A 201 10.19 -6.35 10.27
C LEU A 201 10.65 -6.36 8.82
N LEU A 202 9.73 -6.63 7.88
CA LEU A 202 10.04 -6.66 6.46
C LEU A 202 10.56 -5.32 5.97
N SER A 203 9.98 -4.20 6.42
CA SER A 203 10.43 -2.87 6.00
C SER A 203 11.81 -2.52 6.53
N ILE A 204 12.12 -2.85 7.79
CA ILE A 204 13.46 -2.67 8.35
C ILE A 204 14.50 -3.47 7.55
N LEU A 205 14.20 -4.73 7.23
CA LEU A 205 15.07 -5.57 6.41
C LEU A 205 15.25 -5.00 5.00
N LEU A 206 14.18 -4.50 4.39
CA LEU A 206 14.20 -3.93 3.05
C LEU A 206 14.97 -2.60 3.00
N ILE A 207 14.75 -1.70 3.95
CA ILE A 207 15.51 -0.45 4.11
C ILE A 207 17.00 -0.77 4.26
N GLN A 208 17.35 -1.73 5.11
CA GLN A 208 18.74 -2.14 5.33
C GLN A 208 19.38 -2.67 4.04
N ARG A 209 18.65 -3.51 3.28
CA ARG A 209 19.11 -4.09 2.02
C ARG A 209 19.24 -3.07 0.90
N ILE A 210 18.29 -2.16 0.76
CA ILE A 210 18.27 -1.14 -0.29
C ILE A 210 19.28 -0.04 0.00
N ALA A 211 19.31 0.51 1.22
CA ALA A 211 20.16 1.64 1.55
C ALA A 211 21.65 1.27 1.61
N GLN A 212 21.98 0.02 1.93
CA GLN A 212 23.36 -0.50 2.02
C GLN A 212 24.27 0.35 2.95
N GLN A 213 23.70 0.85 4.05
CA GLN A 213 24.39 1.66 5.06
C GLN A 213 24.50 0.89 6.39
N PRO A 214 25.46 1.22 7.27
CA PRO A 214 25.55 0.59 8.59
C PRO A 214 24.28 0.84 9.44
N TRP A 215 23.92 -0.13 10.28
CA TRP A 215 22.68 -0.11 11.06
C TRP A 215 22.49 1.15 11.90
N LEU A 216 23.55 1.61 12.57
CA LEU A 216 23.51 2.81 13.42
C LEU A 216 23.10 4.07 12.64
N ARG A 217 23.46 4.15 11.36
CA ARG A 217 23.03 5.29 10.52
C ARG A 217 21.58 5.20 10.14
N LEU A 218 21.05 4.00 9.95
CA LEU A 218 19.65 3.82 9.59
C LEU A 218 18.73 3.85 10.82
N LEU A 219 19.26 4.02 12.04
CA LEU A 219 18.48 4.16 13.26
C LEU A 219 17.33 5.16 13.18
N PRO A 220 17.47 6.36 12.57
CA PRO A 220 16.33 7.28 12.45
C PRO A 220 15.21 6.69 11.57
N LEU A 221 15.57 6.03 10.46
CA LEU A 221 14.59 5.43 9.54
C LEU A 221 13.93 4.18 10.15
N HIS A 222 14.72 3.33 10.80
CA HIS A 222 14.22 2.17 11.55
C HIS A 222 13.36 2.60 12.73
N GLY A 223 13.78 3.65 13.43
CA GLY A 223 13.04 4.28 14.52
C GLY A 223 11.70 4.84 14.06
N MET A 224 11.62 5.45 12.87
CA MET A 224 10.36 5.84 12.26
C MET A 224 9.45 4.62 12.03
N THR A 225 9.97 3.54 11.47
CA THR A 225 9.20 2.31 11.24
C THR A 225 8.62 1.77 12.56
N VAL A 226 9.45 1.68 13.61
CA VAL A 226 9.02 1.24 14.93
C VAL A 226 8.01 2.20 15.56
N GLY A 227 8.28 3.51 15.55
CA GLY A 227 7.39 4.53 16.11
C GLY A 227 6.01 4.55 15.43
N MET A 228 5.99 4.43 14.10
CA MET A 228 4.74 4.33 13.35
C MET A 228 4.01 3.01 13.59
N THR A 229 4.74 1.91 13.80
CA THR A 229 4.15 0.62 14.20
C THR A 229 3.48 0.72 15.56
N VAL A 230 4.13 1.34 16.54
CA VAL A 230 3.54 1.56 17.88
C VAL A 230 2.32 2.48 17.79
N CYS A 231 2.42 3.58 17.05
CA CYS A 231 1.30 4.51 16.84
C CYS A 231 0.09 3.77 16.23
N LEU A 232 0.30 3.05 15.13
CA LEU A 232 -0.76 2.31 14.45
C LEU A 232 -1.29 1.15 15.29
N TYR A 233 -0.44 0.46 16.07
CA TYR A 233 -0.88 -0.58 16.98
C TYR A 233 -1.88 -0.02 17.99
N GLN A 234 -1.54 1.11 18.63
CA GLN A 234 -2.45 1.73 19.58
C GLN A 234 -3.75 2.20 18.92
N LEU A 235 -3.73 2.64 17.66
CA LEU A 235 -4.91 3.17 16.96
C LEU A 235 -5.81 2.09 16.35
N ILE A 236 -5.26 0.91 16.02
CA ILE A 236 -5.98 -0.14 15.26
C ILE A 236 -6.37 -1.33 16.15
N VAL A 237 -5.49 -1.73 17.07
CA VAL A 237 -5.62 -2.93 17.91
C VAL A 237 -6.15 -2.56 19.29
#